data_AF-A0A948N300-F1
#
_entry.id   AF-A0A948N300-F1
#
_cell.length_a   1.000
_cell.length_b   1.000
_cell.length_c   1.000
_cell.angle_alpha   90.00
_cell.angle_beta   90.00
_cell.angle_gamma   90.00
#
_symmetry.space_group_name_H-M   'P 1'
#
loop_
_entity.id
_entity.type
_entity.pdbx_description
1 polymer ?
#
loop_
_entity_poly.entity_id
_entity_poly.type
_entity_poly.pdbx_seq_one_letter_code
_entity_poly.pdbx_strand_id
1 'polypeptide(L)'
;MKTAAIRAAGLALAATLLAPALLSAGANAQPKPEARSAMLQKLVDCRKVTDETARLACYDQVTVALDQAEAKGDIVVVDREQARKVRKQAFGFSVPSITLFERGESKEELANTTGVVAVARVNGAGKWVIKLEDGAVWTQVDGNELFRDPKPGATVKIRQAAMGSFLMTIDNSRAFRARRSE
;
A
#
# COMPACT_ATOMS: atom_id res chain seq x y z
N MET A 1 52.61 -13.55 -56.90
CA MET A 1 52.49 -14.84 -57.63
C MET A 1 53.35 -15.88 -56.91
N LYS A 2 52.75 -16.77 -56.13
CA LYS A 2 53.33 -18.05 -55.68
C LYS A 2 52.17 -18.88 -55.11
N THR A 3 51.61 -19.73 -55.97
CA THR A 3 50.70 -20.81 -55.60
C THR A 3 51.48 -22.11 -55.69
N ALA A 4 51.54 -22.87 -54.61
CA ALA A 4 51.83 -24.30 -54.62
C ALA A 4 51.06 -24.95 -53.46
N ALA A 5 50.27 -25.94 -53.82
CA ALA A 5 49.40 -26.73 -52.96
C ALA A 5 50.19 -27.79 -52.16
N ILE A 6 49.56 -28.42 -51.15
CA ILE A 6 49.31 -29.87 -51.07
C ILE A 6 48.69 -30.28 -49.70
N ARG A 7 47.47 -30.84 -49.82
CA ARG A 7 46.79 -31.98 -49.12
C ARG A 7 46.88 -32.20 -47.59
N ALA A 8 45.68 -32.09 -46.99
CA ALA A 8 44.92 -33.10 -46.22
C ALA A 8 45.60 -33.92 -45.09
N ALA A 9 45.08 -33.75 -43.86
CA ALA A 9 44.54 -34.82 -43.00
C ALA A 9 43.91 -34.18 -41.75
N GLY A 10 42.77 -34.71 -41.32
CA GLY A 10 41.94 -34.12 -40.27
C GLY A 10 42.52 -34.20 -38.86
N LEU A 11 41.91 -33.47 -37.94
CA LEU A 11 41.43 -34.02 -36.67
C LEU A 11 40.42 -33.04 -36.06
N ALA A 12 39.35 -33.59 -35.54
CA ALA A 12 38.26 -32.91 -34.87
C ALA A 12 38.73 -32.07 -33.67
N LEU A 13 38.07 -30.92 -33.46
CA LEU A 13 37.59 -30.52 -32.13
C LEU A 13 36.43 -29.54 -32.33
N ALA A 14 35.23 -30.01 -32.01
CA ALA A 14 34.01 -29.20 -32.03
C ALA A 14 34.12 -28.12 -30.94
N ALA A 15 34.35 -26.86 -31.36
CA ALA A 15 34.27 -25.71 -30.48
C ALA A 15 32.79 -25.40 -30.21
N THR A 16 32.27 -25.92 -29.11
CA THR A 16 30.95 -25.57 -28.56
C THR A 16 30.90 -24.08 -28.24
N LEU A 17 30.16 -23.33 -29.07
CA LEU A 17 29.74 -21.95 -28.84
C LEU A 17 28.83 -21.90 -27.60
N LEU A 18 29.38 -21.53 -26.45
CA LEU A 18 28.60 -21.14 -25.28
C LEU A 18 28.09 -19.71 -25.50
N ALA A 19 26.80 -19.57 -25.82
CA ALA A 19 26.10 -18.30 -25.84
C ALA A 19 25.95 -17.76 -24.40
N PRO A 20 26.30 -16.49 -24.10
CA PRO A 20 25.99 -15.91 -22.80
C PRO A 20 24.49 -15.63 -22.73
N ALA A 21 23.79 -16.29 -21.83
CA ALA A 21 22.43 -15.96 -21.46
C ALA A 21 22.42 -14.56 -20.83
N LEU A 22 21.81 -13.61 -21.53
CA LEU A 22 21.48 -12.28 -21.02
C LEU A 22 20.47 -12.42 -19.88
N LEU A 23 20.95 -12.44 -18.64
CA LEU A 23 20.10 -12.24 -17.47
C LEU A 23 19.51 -10.83 -17.55
N SER A 24 18.20 -10.76 -17.81
CA SER A 24 17.43 -9.53 -17.70
C SER A 24 17.44 -9.10 -16.23
N ALA A 25 18.23 -8.09 -15.90
CA ALA A 25 18.12 -7.40 -14.63
C ALA A 25 16.74 -6.73 -14.59
N GLY A 26 15.81 -7.33 -13.85
CA GLY A 26 14.54 -6.70 -13.53
C GLY A 26 14.83 -5.40 -12.80
N ALA A 27 14.62 -4.27 -13.48
CA ALA A 27 14.63 -2.96 -12.85
C ALA A 27 13.46 -2.92 -11.86
N ASN A 28 13.74 -3.24 -10.59
CA ASN A 28 12.87 -2.88 -9.48
C ASN A 28 12.80 -1.35 -9.47
N ALA A 29 11.76 -0.79 -10.07
CA ALA A 29 11.41 0.61 -9.92
C ALA A 29 11.10 0.86 -8.44
N GLN A 30 12.12 1.26 -7.68
CA GLN A 30 11.93 1.80 -6.34
C GLN A 30 11.00 3.02 -6.46
N PRO A 31 9.88 3.08 -5.71
CA PRO A 31 9.01 4.23 -5.75
C PRO A 31 9.82 5.47 -5.38
N LYS A 32 9.89 6.42 -6.32
CA LYS A 32 10.56 7.70 -6.14
C LYS A 32 9.93 8.39 -4.92
N PRO A 33 10.72 8.83 -3.93
CA PRO A 33 10.18 9.61 -2.82
C PRO A 33 9.43 10.80 -3.41
N GLU A 34 8.14 10.89 -3.13
CA GLU A 34 7.34 12.04 -3.55
C GLU A 34 8.03 13.31 -3.05
N ALA A 35 8.22 14.26 -3.97
CA ALA A 35 8.90 15.51 -3.65
C ALA A 35 8.16 16.19 -2.49
N ARG A 36 8.92 16.54 -1.45
CA ARG A 36 8.42 17.28 -0.28
C ARG A 36 7.68 18.53 -0.76
N SER A 37 6.56 18.88 -0.13
CA SER A 37 5.79 20.06 -0.55
C SER A 37 6.67 21.31 -0.53
N ALA A 38 6.55 22.15 -1.57
CA ALA A 38 7.33 23.38 -1.68
C ALA A 38 7.16 24.28 -0.45
N MET A 39 5.97 24.24 0.17
CA MET A 39 5.69 25.01 1.37
C MET A 39 6.45 24.52 2.59
N LEU A 40 6.48 23.20 2.80
CA LEU A 40 7.25 22.62 3.90
C LEU A 40 8.76 22.81 3.68
N GLN A 41 9.21 22.87 2.42
CA GLN A 41 10.61 23.18 2.11
C GLN A 41 10.99 24.61 2.52
N LYS A 42 10.14 25.61 2.21
CA LYS A 42 10.35 27.01 2.64
C LYS A 42 10.48 27.15 4.16
N LEU A 43 9.63 26.46 4.93
CA LEU A 43 9.74 26.44 6.39
C LEU A 43 11.09 25.87 6.86
N VAL A 44 11.54 24.76 6.25
CA VAL A 44 12.82 24.13 6.60
C VAL A 44 14.00 25.02 6.19
N ASP A 45 13.88 25.78 5.09
CA ASP A 45 14.92 26.68 4.62
C ASP A 45 15.15 27.87 5.55
N CYS A 46 14.12 28.36 6.28
CA CYS A 46 14.31 29.38 7.32
C CYS A 46 15.32 28.93 8.41
N ARG A 47 15.49 27.63 8.65
CA ARG A 47 16.51 27.11 9.60
C ARG A 47 17.94 27.41 9.15
N LYS A 48 18.17 27.65 7.86
CA LYS A 48 19.50 27.93 7.30
C LYS A 48 19.92 29.40 7.49
N VAL A 49 18.99 30.27 7.90
CA VAL A 49 19.28 31.68 8.20
C VAL A 49 19.99 31.76 9.56
N THR A 50 21.18 32.37 9.57
CA THR A 50 22.04 32.46 10.75
C THR A 50 21.67 33.63 11.66
N ASP A 51 21.29 34.77 11.08
CA ASP A 51 20.81 35.93 11.82
C ASP A 51 19.44 35.64 12.45
N GLU A 52 19.31 35.88 13.76
CA GLU A 52 18.12 35.50 14.51
C GLU A 52 16.89 36.32 14.14
N THR A 53 17.07 37.63 13.93
CA THR A 53 16.00 38.55 13.58
C THR A 53 15.48 38.25 12.17
N ALA A 54 16.39 38.03 11.22
CA ALA A 54 16.03 37.63 9.86
C ALA A 54 15.39 36.23 9.82
N ARG A 55 15.84 35.31 10.67
CA ARG A 55 15.23 33.97 10.78
C ARG A 55 13.81 34.04 11.32
N LEU A 56 13.55 34.87 12.33
CA LEU A 56 12.20 35.10 12.85
C LEU A 56 11.29 35.67 11.77
N ALA A 57 11.72 36.72 11.08
CA ALA A 57 10.97 37.32 9.98
C ALA A 57 10.68 36.32 8.84
N CYS A 58 11.64 35.42 8.54
CA CYS A 58 11.44 34.33 7.59
C CYS A 58 10.31 33.39 8.03
N TYR A 59 10.30 32.95 9.29
CA TYR A 59 9.24 32.09 9.80
C TYR A 59 7.88 32.78 9.75
N ASP A 60 7.79 34.03 10.22
CA ASP A 60 6.53 34.79 10.24
C ASP A 60 5.94 34.97 8.84
N GLN A 61 6.78 35.25 7.85
CA GLN A 61 6.32 35.37 6.46
C GLN A 61 5.80 34.03 5.91
N VAL A 62 6.50 32.93 6.20
CA VAL A 62 6.12 31.61 5.68
C VAL A 62 4.88 31.06 6.40
N THR A 63 4.71 31.32 7.70
CA THR A 63 3.52 30.89 8.45
C THR A 63 2.26 31.61 7.99
N VAL A 64 2.32 32.92 7.70
CA VAL A 64 1.20 33.66 7.10
C VAL A 64 0.82 33.07 5.74
N ALA A 65 1.81 32.77 4.90
CA ALA A 65 1.54 32.15 3.62
C ALA A 65 0.99 30.72 3.74
N LEU A 66 1.33 29.98 4.81
CA LEU A 66 0.83 28.64 5.09
C LEU A 66 -0.64 28.69 5.50
N ASP A 67 -0.97 29.57 6.43
CA ASP A 67 -2.34 29.82 6.89
C ASP A 67 -3.25 30.23 5.71
N GLN A 68 -2.79 31.12 4.84
CA GLN A 68 -3.53 31.49 3.64
C GLN A 68 -3.73 30.32 2.66
N ALA A 69 -2.74 29.45 2.50
CA ALA A 69 -2.84 28.27 1.63
C ALA A 69 -3.79 27.22 2.23
N GLU A 70 -3.80 27.06 3.55
CA GLU A 70 -4.75 26.20 4.25
C GLU A 70 -6.18 26.73 4.14
N ALA A 71 -6.37 28.03 4.39
CA ALA A 71 -7.68 28.68 4.28
C ALA A 71 -8.28 28.62 2.86
N LYS A 72 -7.43 28.60 1.81
CA LYS A 72 -7.84 28.42 0.42
C LYS A 72 -8.08 26.97 0.01
N GLY A 73 -7.63 26.01 0.82
CA GLY A 73 -7.67 24.58 0.51
C GLY A 73 -6.54 24.10 -0.42
N ASP A 74 -5.53 24.93 -0.68
CA ASP A 74 -4.34 24.54 -1.44
C ASP A 74 -3.45 23.57 -0.63
N ILE A 75 -3.57 23.61 0.69
CA ILE A 75 -2.90 22.71 1.64
C ILE A 75 -3.93 22.16 2.61
N VAL A 76 -3.90 20.85 2.85
CA VAL A 76 -4.69 20.19 3.87
C VAL A 76 -3.74 19.57 4.88
N VAL A 77 -3.88 19.96 6.15
CA VAL A 77 -3.16 19.33 7.26
C VAL A 77 -4.02 18.20 7.79
N VAL A 78 -3.52 16.97 7.69
CA VAL A 78 -4.19 15.78 8.20
C VAL A 78 -3.39 15.26 9.38
N ASP A 79 -4.01 15.16 10.54
CA ASP A 79 -3.38 14.52 11.69
C ASP A 79 -3.34 12.99 11.52
N ARG A 80 -2.49 12.34 12.32
CA ARG A 80 -2.28 10.89 12.19
C ARG A 80 -3.52 10.07 12.55
N GLU A 81 -4.34 10.53 13.49
CA GLU A 81 -5.54 9.80 13.92
C GLU A 81 -6.67 9.90 12.88
N GLN A 82 -6.82 11.06 12.25
CA GLN A 82 -7.70 11.26 11.09
C GLN A 82 -7.28 10.36 9.93
N ALA A 83 -5.98 10.35 9.59
CA ALA A 83 -5.43 9.47 8.56
C ALA A 83 -5.72 7.99 8.86
N ARG A 84 -5.52 7.55 10.10
CA ARG A 84 -5.81 6.18 10.56
C ARG A 84 -7.30 5.84 10.46
N LYS A 85 -8.19 6.77 10.82
CA LYS A 85 -9.64 6.59 10.72
C LYS A 85 -10.08 6.40 9.28
N VAL A 86 -9.65 7.28 8.38
CA VAL A 86 -9.94 7.19 6.94
C VAL A 86 -9.39 5.88 6.38
N ARG A 87 -8.16 5.49 6.74
CA ARG A 87 -7.57 4.22 6.32
C ARG A 87 -8.38 3.02 6.80
N LYS A 88 -8.80 2.97 8.07
CA LYS A 88 -9.64 1.89 8.61
C LYS A 88 -10.95 1.78 7.84
N GLN A 89 -11.60 2.91 7.58
CA GLN A 89 -12.84 2.97 6.80
C GLN A 89 -12.64 2.56 5.34
N ALA A 90 -11.47 2.82 4.76
CA ALA A 90 -11.12 2.43 3.40
C ALA A 90 -10.49 1.04 3.29
N PHE A 91 -10.23 0.35 4.40
CA PHE A 91 -9.55 -0.95 4.41
C PHE A 91 -10.32 -2.00 3.61
N GLY A 92 -9.67 -2.67 2.68
CA GLY A 92 -10.34 -3.59 1.74
C GLY A 92 -10.65 -2.99 0.38
N PHE A 93 -10.51 -1.68 0.20
CA PHE A 93 -10.46 -1.05 -1.11
C PHE A 93 -9.02 -0.84 -1.56
N SER A 94 -8.75 -1.02 -2.85
CA SER A 94 -7.49 -0.63 -3.48
C SER A 94 -7.63 0.77 -4.08
N VAL A 95 -7.36 1.81 -3.29
CA VAL A 95 -7.38 3.20 -3.79
C VAL A 95 -5.95 3.76 -3.82
N PRO A 96 -5.46 4.24 -4.98
CA PRO A 96 -4.09 4.78 -5.10
C PRO A 96 -3.78 5.95 -4.17
N SER A 97 -4.77 6.76 -3.76
CA SER A 97 -4.58 7.92 -2.90
C SER A 97 -4.35 7.58 -1.41
N ILE A 98 -4.58 6.33 -0.99
CA ILE A 98 -4.38 5.92 0.41
C ILE A 98 -2.89 5.81 0.75
N THR A 99 -2.01 5.61 -0.24
CA THR A 99 -0.57 5.47 -0.05
C THR A 99 0.08 6.70 0.61
N LEU A 100 -0.53 7.89 0.45
CA LEU A 100 -0.12 9.13 1.11
C LEU A 100 -0.20 9.03 2.64
N PHE A 101 -1.11 8.20 3.17
CA PHE A 101 -1.34 7.99 4.59
C PHE A 101 -0.56 6.81 5.18
N GLU A 102 0.23 6.09 4.37
CA GLU A 102 1.00 4.92 4.83
C GLU A 102 2.37 5.29 5.41
N ARG A 103 2.83 6.52 5.18
CA ARG A 103 4.16 6.97 5.60
C ARG A 103 4.27 6.97 7.13
N GLY A 104 5.21 6.17 7.66
CA GLY A 104 5.48 6.07 9.10
C GLY A 104 4.58 5.09 9.87
N GLU A 105 3.76 4.31 9.16
CA GLU A 105 2.97 3.20 9.71
C GLU A 105 3.71 1.87 9.54
N SER A 106 3.50 0.94 10.48
CA SER A 106 4.07 -0.42 10.37
C SER A 106 3.32 -1.25 9.34
N LYS A 107 3.99 -2.27 8.76
CA LYS A 107 3.33 -3.22 7.84
C LYS A 107 2.17 -3.93 8.51
N GLU A 108 2.30 -4.20 9.81
CA GLU A 108 1.29 -4.83 10.64
C GLU A 108 0.06 -3.93 10.81
N GLU A 109 0.22 -2.62 11.05
CA GLU A 109 -0.91 -1.68 11.11
C GLU A 109 -1.59 -1.48 9.76
N LEU A 110 -0.85 -1.60 8.66
CA LEU A 110 -1.36 -1.45 7.30
C LEU A 110 -2.13 -2.69 6.84
N ALA A 111 -1.71 -3.88 7.28
CA ALA A 111 -2.29 -5.14 6.85
C ALA A 111 -3.48 -5.60 7.70
N ASN A 112 -3.83 -4.90 8.79
CA ASN A 112 -4.86 -5.33 9.73
C ASN A 112 -5.87 -4.21 10.03
N THR A 113 -7.14 -4.57 10.19
CA THR A 113 -8.18 -3.70 10.74
C THR A 113 -9.12 -4.48 11.66
N THR A 114 -9.89 -3.76 12.46
CA THR A 114 -10.90 -4.31 13.36
C THR A 114 -12.21 -3.58 13.18
N GLY A 115 -13.32 -4.28 13.39
CA GLY A 115 -14.65 -3.69 13.36
C GLY A 115 -15.64 -4.48 14.20
N VAL A 116 -16.90 -4.06 14.18
CA VAL A 116 -18.00 -4.70 14.88
C VAL A 116 -19.07 -5.09 13.86
N VAL A 117 -19.61 -6.30 13.98
CA VAL A 117 -20.69 -6.77 13.11
C VAL A 117 -21.95 -5.96 13.42
N ALA A 118 -22.49 -5.27 12.42
CA ALA A 118 -23.83 -4.68 12.49
C ALA A 118 -24.90 -5.69 12.03
N VAL A 119 -24.65 -6.35 10.90
CA VAL A 119 -25.57 -7.34 10.31
C VAL A 119 -24.77 -8.48 9.72
N ALA A 120 -25.24 -9.71 9.92
CA ALA A 120 -24.72 -10.90 9.25
C ALA A 120 -25.87 -11.65 8.58
N ARG A 121 -25.68 -12.01 7.31
CA ARG A 121 -26.68 -12.76 6.54
C ARG A 121 -26.00 -13.69 5.54
N VAL A 122 -26.73 -14.70 5.09
CA VAL A 122 -26.31 -15.55 3.97
C VAL A 122 -26.96 -15.04 2.69
N ASN A 123 -26.21 -15.00 1.58
CA ASN A 123 -26.75 -14.65 0.26
C ASN A 123 -27.28 -15.88 -0.49
N GLY A 124 -27.87 -15.68 -1.68
CA GLY A 124 -28.42 -16.78 -2.48
C GLY A 124 -27.40 -17.84 -2.92
N ALA A 125 -26.10 -17.55 -2.84
CA ALA A 125 -25.02 -18.50 -3.13
C ALA A 125 -24.52 -19.25 -1.88
N GLY A 126 -25.23 -19.13 -0.74
CA GLY A 126 -24.82 -19.77 0.51
C GLY A 126 -23.58 -19.13 1.16
N LYS A 127 -23.20 -17.90 0.76
CA LYS A 127 -22.03 -17.20 1.31
C LYS A 127 -22.45 -16.17 2.36
N TRP A 128 -21.65 -16.07 3.42
CA TRP A 128 -21.83 -15.04 4.43
C TRP A 128 -21.53 -13.65 3.86
N VAL A 129 -22.42 -12.71 4.17
CA VAL A 129 -22.30 -11.28 3.91
C VAL A 129 -22.41 -10.57 5.26
N ILE A 130 -21.32 -9.93 5.66
CA ILE A 130 -21.13 -9.28 6.95
C ILE A 130 -21.05 -7.77 6.70
N LYS A 131 -22.01 -7.03 7.24
CA LYS A 131 -21.98 -5.58 7.30
C LYS A 131 -21.45 -5.15 8.65
N LEU A 132 -20.43 -4.30 8.67
CA LEU A 132 -19.87 -3.72 9.88
C LEU A 132 -20.60 -2.42 10.26
N GLU A 133 -20.42 -1.96 11.51
CA GLU A 133 -21.01 -0.70 12.00
C GLU A 133 -20.53 0.54 11.25
N ASP A 134 -19.31 0.53 10.72
CA ASP A 134 -18.76 1.59 9.87
C ASP A 134 -19.34 1.60 8.43
N GLY A 135 -20.23 0.65 8.13
CA GLY A 135 -20.89 0.50 6.85
C GLY A 135 -20.17 -0.45 5.87
N ALA A 136 -18.94 -0.88 6.15
CA ALA A 136 -18.19 -1.76 5.26
C ALA A 136 -18.88 -3.12 5.08
N VAL A 137 -19.01 -3.59 3.84
CA VAL A 137 -19.65 -4.88 3.53
C VAL A 137 -18.62 -5.89 3.03
N TRP A 138 -18.55 -7.02 3.72
CA TRP A 138 -17.62 -8.11 3.46
C TRP A 138 -18.36 -9.38 3.07
N THR A 139 -17.99 -9.95 1.94
CA THR A 139 -18.58 -11.20 1.43
C THR A 139 -17.56 -12.32 1.50
N GLN A 140 -17.96 -13.47 2.04
CA GLN A 140 -17.16 -14.69 2.04
C GLN A 140 -16.91 -15.17 0.61
N VAL A 141 -15.66 -15.54 0.31
CA VAL A 141 -15.23 -16.01 -1.02
C VAL A 141 -14.71 -17.44 -1.04
N ASP A 142 -14.47 -18.05 0.12
CA ASP A 142 -14.09 -19.47 0.20
C ASP A 142 -15.28 -20.39 0.53
N GLY A 143 -15.02 -21.68 0.66
CA GLY A 143 -16.01 -22.70 1.07
C GLY A 143 -15.95 -23.06 2.54
N ASN A 144 -15.30 -22.26 3.40
CA ASN A 144 -15.17 -22.60 4.81
C ASN A 144 -16.52 -22.41 5.52
N GLU A 145 -17.04 -23.45 6.17
CA GLU A 145 -18.21 -23.29 7.03
C GLU A 145 -17.82 -22.62 8.35
N LEU A 146 -18.72 -21.77 8.84
CA LEU A 146 -18.58 -21.17 10.16
C LEU A 146 -19.25 -22.08 11.18
N PHE A 147 -18.48 -22.53 12.19
CA PHE A 147 -19.02 -23.33 13.30
C PHE A 147 -20.06 -22.60 14.14
N ARG A 148 -20.04 -21.27 14.11
CA ARG A 148 -20.98 -20.41 14.83
C ARG A 148 -21.41 -19.28 13.90
N ASP A 149 -22.71 -19.07 13.83
CA ASP A 149 -23.29 -17.97 13.06
C ASP A 149 -22.80 -16.63 13.61
N PRO A 150 -22.30 -15.73 12.74
CA PRO A 150 -21.94 -14.38 13.14
C PRO A 150 -23.17 -13.63 13.66
N LYS A 151 -23.01 -12.90 14.76
CA LYS A 151 -24.09 -12.13 15.39
C LYS A 151 -23.77 -10.64 15.39
N PRO A 152 -24.78 -9.76 15.34
CA PRO A 152 -24.61 -8.34 15.63
C PRO A 152 -23.89 -8.13 16.98
N GLY A 153 -23.00 -7.14 17.04
CA GLY A 153 -22.16 -6.84 18.20
C GLY A 153 -20.87 -7.67 18.32
N ALA A 154 -20.69 -8.70 17.49
CA ALA A 154 -19.46 -9.51 17.49
C ALA A 154 -18.26 -8.70 17.00
N THR A 155 -17.08 -8.94 17.60
CA THR A 155 -15.85 -8.27 17.19
C THR A 155 -15.25 -8.97 15.98
N VAL A 156 -14.81 -8.19 15.00
CA VAL A 156 -14.19 -8.71 13.78
C VAL A 156 -12.72 -8.27 13.70
N LYS A 157 -11.85 -9.20 13.36
CA LYS A 157 -10.46 -8.93 12.97
C LYS A 157 -10.28 -9.29 11.51
N ILE A 158 -9.80 -8.34 10.71
CA ILE A 158 -9.61 -8.52 9.27
C ILE A 158 -8.15 -8.25 8.97
N ARG A 159 -7.53 -9.18 8.25
CA ARG A 159 -6.13 -9.06 7.84
C ARG A 159 -5.94 -9.36 6.37
N GLN A 160 -4.98 -8.70 5.74
CA GLN A 160 -4.64 -8.96 4.35
C GLN A 160 -4.17 -10.41 4.19
N ALA A 161 -4.63 -11.05 3.11
CA ALA A 161 -4.20 -12.38 2.70
C ALA A 161 -3.63 -12.32 1.27
N ALA A 162 -3.14 -13.46 0.78
CA ALA A 162 -2.65 -13.55 -0.59
C ALA A 162 -3.77 -13.27 -1.62
N MET A 163 -3.36 -12.84 -2.82
CA MET A 163 -4.21 -12.69 -4.01
C MET A 163 -5.37 -11.67 -3.85
N GLY A 164 -5.14 -10.58 -3.10
CA GLY A 164 -6.14 -9.52 -2.93
C GLY A 164 -7.39 -9.94 -2.17
N SER A 165 -7.28 -11.00 -1.35
CA SER A 165 -8.33 -11.42 -0.41
C SER A 165 -7.95 -11.04 1.01
N PHE A 166 -8.89 -11.13 1.93
CA PHE A 166 -8.70 -10.84 3.33
C PHE A 166 -9.12 -12.04 4.16
N LEU A 167 -8.46 -12.26 5.29
CA LEU A 167 -8.88 -13.25 6.28
C LEU A 167 -9.65 -12.51 7.38
N MET A 168 -10.88 -12.94 7.59
CA MET A 168 -11.78 -12.42 8.61
C MET A 168 -11.94 -13.45 9.72
N THR A 169 -11.76 -13.01 10.96
CA THR A 169 -12.08 -13.76 12.18
C THR A 169 -13.16 -13.00 12.93
N ILE A 170 -14.20 -13.70 13.38
CA ILE A 170 -15.31 -13.13 14.15
C ILE A 170 -15.26 -13.74 15.54
N ASP A 171 -15.11 -12.90 16.56
CA ASP A 171 -14.77 -13.27 17.94
C ASP A 171 -13.58 -14.25 18.00
N ASN A 172 -13.85 -15.50 18.37
CA ASN A 172 -12.87 -16.60 18.43
C ASN A 172 -13.20 -17.72 17.42
N SER A 173 -13.84 -17.38 16.30
CA SER A 173 -14.16 -18.33 15.23
C SER A 173 -12.92 -18.74 14.45
N ARG A 174 -13.06 -19.78 13.63
CA ARG A 174 -12.10 -20.04 12.55
C ARG A 174 -12.11 -18.87 11.56
N ALA A 175 -10.93 -18.51 11.07
CA ALA A 175 -10.80 -17.48 10.04
C ALA A 175 -11.31 -18.02 8.69
N PHE A 176 -11.97 -17.15 7.91
CA PHE A 176 -12.41 -17.43 6.55
C PHE A 176 -11.99 -16.30 5.61
N ARG A 177 -11.92 -16.59 4.31
CA ARG A 177 -11.57 -15.60 3.29
C ARG A 177 -12.78 -14.77 2.92
N ALA A 178 -12.61 -13.46 2.96
CA ALA A 178 -13.59 -12.48 2.55
C ALA A 178 -13.00 -11.49 1.54
N ARG A 179 -13.89 -10.85 0.78
CA ARG A 179 -13.59 -9.70 -0.06
C ARG A 179 -14.56 -8.58 0.31
N ARG A 180 -14.09 -7.34 0.29
CA ARG A 180 -14.96 -6.18 0.43
C ARG A 180 -15.74 -6.00 -0.87
N SER A 181 -17.07 -5.97 -0.78
CA SER A 181 -17.94 -5.85 -1.95
C SER A 181 -18.49 -4.44 -2.12
N GLU A 182 -18.66 -3.69 -1.02
CA GLU A 182 -19.20 -2.32 -0.98
C GLU A 182 -18.68 -1.53 0.23
#